data_AF-A0A5B8Z4Q8-F1
#
_entry.id   AF-A0A5B8Z4Q8-F1
#
_cell.length_a   1.000
_cell.length_b   1.000
_cell.length_c   1.000
_cell.angle_alpha   90.00
_cell.angle_beta   90.00
_cell.angle_gamma   90.00
#
_symmetry.space_group_name_H-M   'P 1'
#
loop_
_entity.id
_entity.type
_entity.pdbx_description
1 polymer ?
#
loop_
_entity_poly.entity_id
_entity_poly.type
_entity_poly.pdbx_seq_one_letter_code
_entity_poly.pdbx_strand_id
1 'polypeptide(L)' 'MIKMDGGKMNVNLNDYVNKRIGELTAFKAETLDSIKSVLEKISELSTEDEKELLVKKMEYYTAAGALAELEKLKKVLSK' A
#
# COMPACT_ATOMS: atom_id res chain seq x y z
N MET A 1 26.47 -11.44 34.00
CA MET A 1 26.04 -10.03 34.15
C MET A 1 25.38 -9.62 32.84
N ILE A 2 24.05 -9.56 32.79
CA ILE A 2 23.31 -9.13 31.59
C ILE A 2 23.41 -7.60 31.56
N LYS A 3 24.10 -7.06 30.55
CA LYS A 3 24.06 -5.62 30.26
C LYS A 3 22.79 -5.36 29.45
N MET A 4 21.80 -4.75 30.09
CA MET A 4 20.67 -4.16 29.38
C MET A 4 21.13 -2.81 28.84
N ASP A 5 21.58 -2.79 27.58
CA ASP A 5 21.74 -1.54 26.85
C ASP A 5 20.35 -1.05 26.43
N GLY A 6 20.06 0.21 26.72
CA GLY A 6 18.76 0.84 26.49
C GLY A 6 18.31 0.69 25.04
N GLY A 7 17.37 -0.24 24.83
CA GLY A 7 16.85 -0.63 23.52
C GLY A 7 16.06 0.47 22.84
N LYS A 8 16.74 1.48 22.27
CA LYS A 8 16.18 2.24 21.16
C LYS A 8 16.31 1.38 19.92
N MET A 9 15.18 0.87 19.42
CA MET A 9 15.13 0.25 18.10
C MET A 9 15.61 1.30 17.09
N ASN A 10 16.83 1.14 16.59
CA ASN A 10 17.38 2.04 15.58
C ASN A 10 16.76 1.62 14.24
N VAL A 11 15.53 2.07 13.98
CA VAL A 11 14.85 1.83 12.71
C VAL A 11 15.60 2.63 11.66
N ASN A 12 16.29 1.94 10.76
CA ASN A 12 16.82 2.57 9.56
C ASN A 12 15.64 3.07 8.73
N LEU A 13 15.49 4.39 8.65
CA LEU A 13 14.39 5.04 7.95
C LEU A 13 14.36 4.65 6.46
N ASN A 14 15.52 4.44 5.83
CA ASN A 14 15.59 3.97 4.45
C ASN A 14 15.04 2.55 4.29
N ASP A 15 15.36 1.64 5.23
CA ASP A 15 14.85 0.26 5.20
C ASP A 15 13.35 0.22 5.43
N TYR A 16 12.84 1.04 6.37
CA TYR A 16 11.41 1.20 6.59
C TYR A 16 10.67 1.72 5.35
N VAL A 17 11.20 2.78 4.71
CA VAL A 17 10.61 3.37 3.48
C VAL A 17 10.61 2.35 2.34
N ASN A 18 11.70 1.64 2.13
CA ASN A 18 11.78 0.60 1.09
C ASN A 18 10.79 -0.54 1.34
N LYS A 19 10.68 -1.00 2.60
CA LYS A 19 9.70 -2.02 2.97
C LYS A 19 8.28 -1.55 2.69
N ARG A 20 7.93 -0.33 3.09
CA ARG A 20 6.59 0.22 2.91
C ARG A 20 6.22 0.44 1.44
N ILE A 21 7.17 0.86 0.60
CA ILE A 21 7.00 0.93 -0.85
C ILE A 21 6.67 -0.45 -1.44
N GLY A 22 7.38 -1.49 -1.01
CA GLY A 22 7.11 -2.86 -1.45
C GLY A 22 5.70 -3.33 -1.07
N GLU A 23 5.32 -3.16 0.19
CA GLU A 23 3.98 -3.52 0.70
C GLU A 23 2.86 -2.80 -0.07
N LEU A 24 2.97 -1.48 -0.28
CA LEU A 24 1.96 -0.71 -0.98
C LEU A 24 1.90 -1.04 -2.48
N THR A 25 3.02 -1.40 -3.08
CA THR A 25 3.06 -1.83 -4.48
C THR A 25 2.32 -3.16 -4.66
N ALA A 26 2.55 -4.13 -3.77
CA ALA A 26 1.85 -5.41 -3.78
C ALA A 26 0.35 -5.22 -3.54
N PHE A 27 -0.03 -4.47 -2.50
CA PHE A 27 -1.43 -4.19 -2.19
C PHE A 27 -2.15 -3.52 -3.36
N LYS A 28 -1.53 -2.51 -3.99
CA LYS A 28 -2.10 -1.85 -5.18
C LYS A 28 -2.36 -2.83 -6.33
N ALA A 29 -1.47 -3.78 -6.57
CA ALA A 29 -1.63 -4.78 -7.62
C ALA A 29 -2.79 -5.74 -7.29
N GLU A 30 -2.85 -6.24 -6.06
CA GLU A 30 -3.94 -7.11 -5.59
C GLU A 30 -5.31 -6.42 -5.68
N THR A 31 -5.41 -5.14 -5.27
CA THR A 31 -6.64 -4.35 -5.38
C THR A 31 -7.04 -4.14 -6.84
N LEU A 32 -6.07 -3.87 -7.72
CA LEU A 32 -6.33 -3.70 -9.15
C LEU A 32 -6.90 -4.97 -9.78
N ASP A 33 -6.33 -6.13 -9.46
CA ASP A 33 -6.82 -7.40 -9.98
C ASP A 33 -8.21 -7.73 -9.41
N SER A 34 -8.46 -7.38 -8.15
CA SER A 34 -9.80 -7.47 -7.54
C SER A 34 -10.83 -6.56 -8.23
N ILE A 35 -10.43 -5.37 -8.69
CA ILE A 35 -11.28 -4.48 -9.48
C ILE A 35 -11.59 -5.09 -10.84
N LYS A 36 -10.57 -5.62 -11.54
CA LYS A 36 -10.76 -6.26 -12.86
C LYS A 36 -11.74 -7.43 -12.76
N SER A 37 -11.57 -8.29 -11.76
CA SER A 37 -12.43 -9.46 -11.57
C SER A 37 -13.90 -9.08 -11.32
N VAL A 38 -14.17 -7.99 -10.60
CA VAL A 38 -15.54 -7.48 -10.43
C VAL A 38 -16.09 -6.93 -11.76
N LEU A 39 -15.26 -6.20 -12.53
CA LEU A 39 -15.67 -5.62 -13.81
C LEU A 39 -15.90 -6.64 -14.93
N GLU A 40 -15.28 -7.82 -14.87
CA GLU A 40 -15.51 -8.90 -15.85
C GLU A 40 -16.96 -9.39 -15.89
N LYS A 41 -17.74 -9.12 -14.84
CA LYS A 41 -19.14 -9.52 -14.69
C LYS A 41 -20.10 -8.33 -14.72
N ILE A 42 -19.76 -7.28 -15.48
CA ILE A 42 -20.48 -5.99 -15.45
C ILE A 42 -22.00 -6.10 -15.69
N SER A 43 -22.45 -7.04 -16.52
CA SER A 43 -23.87 -7.28 -16.82
C SER A 43 -24.64 -7.94 -15.67
N GLU A 44 -23.93 -8.48 -14.68
CA GLU A 44 -24.47 -9.22 -13.54
C GLU A 44 -24.31 -8.45 -12.23
N LEU A 45 -23.72 -7.24 -12.27
CA LEU A 45 -23.49 -6.45 -11.06
C LEU A 45 -24.80 -6.09 -10.39
N SER A 46 -24.89 -6.44 -9.11
CA SER A 46 -25.88 -5.92 -8.20
C SER A 46 -25.42 -4.58 -7.60
N THR A 47 -26.32 -3.87 -6.94
CA THR A 47 -25.98 -2.68 -6.15
C THR A 47 -24.94 -2.96 -5.06
N GLU A 48 -24.84 -4.18 -4.56
CA GLU A 48 -23.82 -4.52 -3.56
C GLU A 48 -22.44 -4.67 -4.21
N ASP A 49 -22.37 -5.27 -5.40
CA ASP A 49 -21.12 -5.38 -6.16
C ASP A 49 -20.61 -3.99 -6.59
N GLU A 50 -21.51 -3.05 -6.89
CA GLU A 50 -21.15 -1.66 -7.18
C GLU A 50 -20.53 -0.94 -5.96
N LYS A 51 -21.06 -1.19 -4.75
CA LYS A 51 -20.45 -0.66 -3.51
C LYS A 51 -19.09 -1.28 -3.27
N GLU A 52 -18.95 -2.59 -3.46
CA GLU A 52 -17.67 -3.28 -3.34
C GLU A 52 -16.65 -2.70 -4.33
N LEU A 53 -17.05 -2.46 -5.57
CA LEU A 53 -16.21 -1.81 -6.57
C LEU A 53 -15.76 -0.41 -6.14
N LEU A 54 -16.66 0.41 -5.56
CA LEU A 54 -16.32 1.73 -5.05
C LEU A 54 -15.28 1.64 -3.91
N VAL A 55 -15.46 0.72 -2.97
CA VAL A 55 -14.50 0.48 -1.88
C VAL A 55 -13.13 0.10 -2.44
N LYS A 56 -13.07 -0.89 -3.34
CA LYS A 56 -11.81 -1.32 -3.98
C LYS A 56 -11.13 -0.18 -4.74
N LYS A 57 -11.89 0.66 -5.46
CA LYS A 57 -11.32 1.84 -6.14
C LYS A 57 -10.71 2.83 -5.16
N MET A 58 -11.38 3.09 -4.03
CA MET A 58 -10.86 3.98 -2.99
C MET A 58 -9.59 3.43 -2.33
N GLU A 59 -9.53 2.13 -2.07
CA GLU A 59 -8.33 1.44 -1.56
C GLU A 59 -7.16 1.56 -2.54
N TYR A 60 -7.41 1.33 -3.83
CA TYR A 60 -6.39 1.46 -4.88
C TYR A 60 -5.83 2.89 -4.95
N TYR A 61 -6.69 3.92 -4.95
CA TYR A 61 -6.25 5.31 -5.00
C TYR A 61 -5.48 5.72 -3.73
N THR A 62 -5.91 5.24 -2.57
CA THR A 62 -5.22 5.49 -1.30
C THR A 62 -3.80 4.91 -1.33
N ALA A 63 -3.66 3.66 -1.80
CA ALA A 63 -2.36 3.01 -1.93
C ALA A 63 -1.45 3.73 -2.93
N ALA A 64 -2.00 4.16 -4.08
CA ALA A 64 -1.27 4.91 -5.09
C ALA A 64 -0.78 6.27 -4.57
N GLY A 65 -1.61 7.00 -3.81
CA GLY A 65 -1.24 8.27 -3.19
C GLY A 65 -0.11 8.12 -2.18
N ALA A 66 -0.24 7.16 -1.25
CA ALA A 66 0.79 6.87 -0.25
C ALA A 66 2.13 6.46 -0.89
N LEU A 67 2.09 5.68 -1.97
CA LEU A 67 3.28 5.29 -2.72
C LEU A 67 4.00 6.51 -3.31
N ALA A 68 3.25 7.44 -3.92
CA ALA A 68 3.82 8.66 -4.50
C ALA A 68 4.50 9.56 -3.46
N GLU A 69 3.97 9.65 -2.24
CA GLU A 69 4.59 10.38 -1.13
C GLU A 69 5.88 9.70 -0.64
N LEU A 70 5.87 8.37 -0.48
CA LEU A 70 7.05 7.61 -0.05
C LEU A 70 8.18 7.64 -1.07
N GLU A 71 7.87 7.62 -2.37
CA GLU A 71 8.88 7.79 -3.41
C GLU A 71 9.56 9.17 -3.36
N LYS A 72 8.80 10.23 -3.05
CA LYS A 72 9.37 11.57 -2.82
C LYS A 72 10.28 11.55 -1.59
N LEU A 73 9.84 10.94 -0.49
CA LEU A 73 10.64 10.82 0.73
C LEU A 73 11.93 10.04 0.49
N LYS A 74 11.86 8.90 -0.21
CA LYS A 74 13.04 8.10 -0.57
C LYS A 74 14.09 8.91 -1.33
N LYS A 75 13.66 9.76 -2.28
CA LYS A 75 14.56 10.67 -3.01
C LYS A 75 15.22 11.71 -2.12
N VAL A 76 14.55 12.16 -1.06
CA VAL A 76 15.13 13.09 -0.07
C VAL A 76 16.16 12.38 0.80
N LEU A 77 15.88 11.15 1.25
CA LEU A 77 16.74 10.38 2.14
C LEU A 77 17.96 9.75 1.47
N SER A 78 17.97 9.69 0.14
CA SER A 78 19.08 9.14 -0.67
C SER A 78 20.08 10.21 -1.16
N LYS A 79 19.92 11.47 -0.73
CA LYS A 79 20.86 12.58 -0.99
C LYS A 79 21.86 12.70 0.15
#